data_AF-A0AAC9QLY5-F1
#
_entry.id   AF-A0AAC9QLY5-F1
#
_cell.length_a   1.000
_cell.length_b   1.000
_cell.length_c   1.000
_cell.angle_alpha   90.00
_cell.angle_beta   90.00
_cell.angle_gamma   90.00
#
_symmetry.space_group_name_H-M   'P 1'
#
loop_
_entity.id
_entity.type
_entity.pdbx_description
1 polymer ?
#
loop_
_entity_poly.entity_id
_entity_poly.type
_entity_poly.pdbx_seq_one_letter_code
_entity_poly.pdbx_strand_id
1 'polypeptide(L)'
;MKKMPKSYITDAERKKLQASGLSQNCIYIFEAEAAEKANDGQTKWEWLAMIEYPAHSLLCLRKWRGAQFIRDMGFSTKSADEEYGSDWLDKGVVIGGHHF
;
A
#
# COMPACT_ATOMS: atom_id res chain seq x y z
N MET A 1 -10.62 7.73 -10.53
CA MET A 1 -10.71 6.56 -9.62
C MET A 1 -9.76 5.50 -10.13
N LYS A 2 -8.91 4.92 -9.26
CA LYS A 2 -8.11 3.75 -9.64
C LYS A 2 -9.04 2.58 -9.97
N LYS A 3 -8.70 1.81 -11.00
CA LYS A 3 -9.42 0.57 -11.32
C LYS A 3 -9.22 -0.42 -10.17
N MET A 4 -10.30 -1.09 -9.76
CA MET A 4 -10.21 -2.14 -8.74
C MET A 4 -9.34 -3.31 -9.25
N PRO A 5 -8.37 -3.80 -8.45
CA PRO A 5 -7.61 -5.01 -8.79
C PRO A 5 -8.51 -6.25 -8.84
N LYS A 6 -7.97 -7.37 -9.33
CA LYS A 6 -8.67 -8.65 -9.33
C LYS A 6 -9.01 -9.05 -7.88
N SER A 7 -10.29 -9.30 -7.61
CA SER A 7 -10.76 -9.78 -6.30
C SER A 7 -10.46 -11.28 -6.17
N TYR A 8 -9.89 -11.68 -5.03
CA TYR A 8 -9.68 -13.09 -4.71
C TYR A 8 -10.60 -13.59 -3.60
N ILE A 9 -11.24 -12.69 -2.86
CA ILE A 9 -12.36 -13.04 -1.97
C ILE A 9 -13.70 -12.89 -2.70
N THR A 10 -14.69 -13.65 -2.26
CA THR A 10 -16.06 -13.59 -2.77
C THR A 10 -16.80 -12.34 -2.31
N ASP A 11 -17.85 -11.94 -3.02
CA ASP A 11 -18.72 -10.83 -2.60
C ASP A 11 -19.36 -11.07 -1.22
N ALA A 12 -19.65 -12.33 -0.89
CA ALA A 12 -20.19 -12.71 0.41
C ALA A 12 -19.18 -12.47 1.54
N GLU A 13 -17.92 -12.87 1.34
CA GLU A 13 -16.83 -12.61 2.29
C GLU A 13 -16.57 -11.11 2.42
N ARG A 14 -16.53 -10.37 1.30
CA ARG A 14 -16.36 -8.91 1.31
C ARG A 14 -17.47 -8.23 2.12
N LYS A 15 -18.74 -8.60 1.91
CA LYS A 15 -19.88 -8.07 2.67
C LYS A 15 -19.78 -8.42 4.16
N LYS A 16 -19.32 -9.62 4.49
CA LYS A 16 -19.10 -10.03 5.89
C LYS A 16 -18.03 -9.17 6.57
N LEU A 17 -16.91 -8.92 5.90
CA LEU A 17 -15.84 -8.05 6.40
C LEU A 17 -16.35 -6.61 6.61
N GLN A 18 -17.12 -6.08 5.65
CA GLN A 18 -17.76 -4.76 5.78
C GLN A 18 -18.74 -4.72 6.97
N ALA A 19 -19.59 -5.74 7.12
CA ALA A 19 -20.55 -5.82 8.21
C ALA A 19 -19.90 -5.95 9.60
N SER A 20 -18.66 -6.45 9.67
CA SER A 20 -17.88 -6.51 10.91
C SER A 20 -17.28 -5.17 11.34
N GLY A 21 -17.51 -4.09 10.57
CA GLY A 21 -17.02 -2.74 10.89
C GLY A 21 -15.54 -2.53 10.57
N LEU A 22 -14.93 -3.42 9.78
CA LEU A 22 -13.54 -3.25 9.34
C LEU A 22 -13.40 -2.06 8.41
N SER A 23 -12.27 -1.36 8.55
CA SER A 23 -11.94 -0.25 7.66
C SER A 23 -11.72 -0.73 6.23
N GLN A 24 -11.84 0.20 5.27
CA GLN A 24 -11.56 -0.09 3.86
C GLN A 24 -10.12 -0.57 3.64
N ASN A 25 -9.15 0.00 4.36
CA ASN A 25 -7.76 -0.45 4.33
C ASN A 25 -7.61 -1.89 4.81
N CYS A 26 -8.32 -2.28 5.88
CA CYS A 26 -8.32 -3.67 6.35
C CYS A 26 -8.88 -4.62 5.28
N ILE A 27 -9.95 -4.25 4.58
CA ILE A 27 -10.50 -5.05 3.49
C ILE A 27 -9.49 -5.23 2.35
N TYR A 28 -8.73 -4.19 2.00
CA TYR A 28 -7.67 -4.29 0.98
C TYR A 28 -6.51 -5.19 1.43
N ILE A 29 -6.20 -5.25 2.73
CA ILE A 29 -5.22 -6.21 3.27
C ILE A 29 -5.72 -7.65 3.08
N PHE A 30 -6.99 -7.94 3.38
CA PHE A 30 -7.56 -9.27 3.18
C PHE A 30 -7.51 -9.71 1.71
N GLU A 31 -7.76 -8.80 0.78
CA GLU A 31 -7.61 -9.07 -0.65
C GLU A 31 -6.17 -9.35 -1.06
N ALA A 32 -5.23 -8.57 -0.53
CA ALA A 32 -3.81 -8.77 -0.79
C ALA A 32 -3.33 -10.14 -0.27
N GLU A 33 -3.79 -10.55 0.92
CA GLU A 33 -3.50 -11.88 1.47
C GLU A 33 -4.14 -13.00 0.66
N ALA A 34 -5.36 -12.81 0.16
CA ALA A 34 -6.04 -13.78 -0.69
C ALA A 34 -5.32 -13.96 -2.03
N ALA A 35 -4.86 -12.85 -2.64
CA ALA A 35 -4.05 -12.87 -3.85
C ALA A 35 -2.70 -13.59 -3.60
N GLU A 36 -2.05 -13.32 -2.46
CA GLU A 36 -0.82 -14.01 -2.07
C GLU A 36 -1.03 -15.53 -1.92
N LYS A 37 -2.12 -15.96 -1.27
CA LYS A 37 -2.48 -17.38 -1.15
C LYS A 37 -2.74 -18.05 -2.50
N ALA A 38 -3.22 -17.28 -3.48
CA ALA A 38 -3.37 -17.72 -4.86
C ALA A 38 -2.07 -17.61 -5.69
N ASN A 39 -0.95 -17.29 -5.05
CA ASN A 39 0.36 -17.07 -5.67
C ASN A 39 0.38 -15.94 -6.73
N ASP A 40 -0.52 -14.95 -6.57
CA ASP A 40 -0.62 -13.76 -7.41
C ASP A 40 0.00 -12.56 -6.70
N GLY A 41 1.34 -12.49 -6.76
CA GLY A 41 2.10 -11.41 -6.15
C GLY A 41 1.82 -10.03 -6.76
N GLN A 42 1.42 -9.98 -8.04
CA GLN A 42 1.10 -8.71 -8.70
C GLN A 42 -0.19 -8.13 -8.11
N THR A 43 -1.28 -8.90 -8.08
CA THR A 43 -2.55 -8.44 -7.51
C THR A 43 -2.43 -8.17 -6.01
N LYS A 44 -1.58 -8.90 -5.27
CA LYS A 44 -1.24 -8.53 -3.88
C LYS A 44 -0.80 -7.07 -3.80
N TRP A 45 0.20 -6.67 -4.59
CA TRP A 45 0.72 -5.31 -4.55
C TRP A 45 -0.26 -4.27 -5.07
N GLU A 46 -1.08 -4.62 -6.07
CA GLU A 46 -2.14 -3.73 -6.56
C GLU A 46 -3.16 -3.41 -5.46
N TRP A 47 -3.54 -4.40 -4.65
CA TRP A 47 -4.40 -4.18 -3.47
C TRP A 47 -3.71 -3.34 -2.40
N LEU A 48 -2.44 -3.62 -2.10
CA LEU A 48 -1.69 -2.82 -1.13
C LEU A 48 -1.53 -1.37 -1.59
N ALA A 49 -1.35 -1.10 -2.88
CA ALA A 49 -1.25 0.25 -3.42
C ALA A 49 -2.55 1.09 -3.33
N MET A 50 -3.68 0.45 -2.97
CA MET A 50 -4.95 1.13 -2.69
C MET A 50 -5.05 1.65 -1.25
N ILE A 51 -4.15 1.21 -0.36
CA ILE A 51 -4.15 1.57 1.07
C ILE A 51 -3.50 2.95 1.26
N GLU A 52 -4.07 3.74 2.16
CA GLU A 52 -3.43 4.94 2.69
C GLU A 52 -2.48 4.56 3.84
N TYR A 53 -1.18 4.73 3.61
CA TYR A 53 -0.14 4.42 4.59
C TYR A 53 0.29 5.67 5.37
N PRO A 54 0.71 5.53 6.63
CA PRO A 54 1.44 6.59 7.33
C PRO A 54 2.85 6.77 6.71
N ALA A 55 3.43 7.96 6.86
CA ALA A 55 4.68 8.33 6.21
C ALA A 55 5.84 7.35 6.49
N HIS A 56 6.01 6.93 7.74
CA HIS A 56 7.05 5.98 8.13
C HIS A 56 6.91 4.61 7.44
N SER A 57 5.68 4.17 7.14
CA SER A 57 5.45 2.91 6.42
C SER A 57 5.86 3.03 4.94
N LEU A 58 5.61 4.19 4.32
CA LEU A 58 6.08 4.48 2.97
C LEU A 58 7.61 4.59 2.92
N LEU A 59 8.24 5.13 3.97
CA LEU A 59 9.69 5.17 4.09
C LEU A 59 10.30 3.77 4.15
N CYS A 60 9.74 2.87 4.95
CA CYS A 60 10.12 1.46 4.98
C CYS A 60 9.93 0.79 3.61
N LEU A 61 8.80 1.05 2.95
CA LEU A 61 8.51 0.50 1.63
C LEU A 61 9.54 0.97 0.59
N ARG A 62 9.90 2.26 0.59
CA ARG A 62 10.93 2.82 -0.30
C ARG A 62 12.27 2.14 -0.06
N LYS A 63 12.66 1.96 1.20
CA LYS A 63 13.92 1.28 1.56
C LYS A 63 13.96 -0.16 1.03
N TRP A 64 12.84 -0.89 1.06
CA TRP A 64 12.79 -2.29 0.66
C TRP A 64 12.59 -2.51 -0.84
N ARG A 65 11.86 -1.62 -1.52
CA ARG A 65 11.42 -1.81 -2.92
C ARG A 65 11.91 -0.74 -3.88
N GLY A 66 12.46 0.36 -3.36
CA GLY A 66 12.90 1.50 -4.14
C GLY A 66 11.76 2.47 -4.48
N ALA A 67 12.13 3.68 -4.86
CA ALA A 67 11.18 4.73 -5.21
C ALA A 67 10.40 4.42 -6.50
N GLN A 68 11.03 3.79 -7.48
CA GLN A 68 10.39 3.45 -8.75
C GLN A 68 9.22 2.48 -8.54
N PHE A 69 9.37 1.48 -7.66
CA PHE A 69 8.29 0.56 -7.33
C PHE A 69 7.05 1.27 -6.76
N ILE A 70 7.24 2.25 -5.87
CA ILE A 70 6.15 3.04 -5.29
C ILE A 70 5.39 3.79 -6.39
N ARG A 71 6.12 4.36 -7.36
CA ARG A 71 5.55 5.08 -8.52
C ARG A 71 4.81 4.15 -9.47
N ASP A 72 5.43 3.04 -9.86
CA ASP A 72 4.88 2.07 -10.81
C ASP A 72 3.59 1.44 -10.29
N MET A 73 3.56 1.10 -9.00
CA MET A 73 2.36 0.58 -8.33
C MET A 73 1.35 1.69 -8.00
N GLY A 74 1.77 2.95 -8.03
CA GLY A 74 0.94 4.11 -7.79
C GLY A 74 0.50 4.28 -6.33
N PHE A 75 1.34 3.91 -5.36
CA PHE A 75 1.03 4.16 -3.94
C PHE A 75 0.76 5.66 -3.69
N SER A 76 -0.21 5.97 -2.83
CA SER A 76 -0.42 7.35 -2.39
C SER A 76 0.73 7.78 -1.49
N THR A 77 1.44 8.85 -1.86
CA THR A 77 2.58 9.39 -1.11
C THR A 77 2.23 10.57 -0.24
N LYS A 78 0.97 11.01 -0.24
CA LYS A 78 0.52 12.26 0.40
C LYS A 78 1.04 12.45 1.83
N SER A 79 0.94 11.43 2.67
CA SER A 79 1.40 11.50 4.07
C SER A 79 2.92 11.69 4.19
N ALA A 80 3.69 11.02 3.33
CA ALA A 80 5.14 11.17 3.29
C ALA A 80 5.57 12.48 2.63
N ASP A 81 4.83 12.95 1.63
CA ASP A 81 5.08 14.26 1.01
C ASP A 81 4.87 15.40 2.00
N GLU A 82 3.85 15.28 2.87
CA GLU A 82 3.57 16.23 3.95
C GLU A 82 4.62 16.19 5.08
N GLU A 83 5.11 15.00 5.45
CA GLU A 83 6.05 14.84 6.57
C GLU A 83 7.53 15.05 6.18
N TYR A 84 7.93 14.56 5.00
CA TYR A 84 9.33 14.52 4.56
C TYR A 84 9.63 15.44 3.37
N GLY A 85 8.61 16.07 2.79
CA GLY A 85 8.72 16.88 1.57
C GLY A 85 8.50 16.06 0.31
N SER A 86 7.99 16.69 -0.75
CA SER A 86 7.56 16.01 -1.99
C SER A 86 8.69 15.36 -2.80
N ASP A 87 9.96 15.64 -2.47
CA ASP A 87 11.15 15.07 -3.09
C ASP A 87 11.76 13.89 -2.31
N TRP A 88 11.10 13.44 -1.23
CA TRP A 88 11.58 12.35 -0.37
C TRP A 88 11.83 11.03 -1.12
N LEU A 89 11.05 10.77 -2.18
CA LEU A 89 11.26 9.58 -3.02
C LEU A 89 12.63 9.62 -3.70
N ASP A 90 13.08 10.78 -4.16
CA ASP A 90 14.33 10.92 -4.91
C ASP A 90 15.52 11.11 -3.98
N LYS A 91 15.40 12.00 -2.99
CA LYS A 91 16.52 12.35 -2.10
C LYS A 91 16.67 11.40 -0.91
N GLY A 92 15.62 10.65 -0.58
CA GLY A 92 15.55 9.91 0.67
C GLY A 92 15.36 10.83 1.85
N VAL A 93 15.40 10.25 3.05
CA VAL A 93 15.14 10.98 4.30
C VAL A 93 16.23 10.66 5.30
N VAL A 94 16.75 11.70 5.98
CA VAL A 94 17.72 11.52 7.06
C VAL A 94 17.03 11.74 8.40
N ILE A 95 16.96 10.70 9.22
CA ILE A 95 16.36 10.76 10.57
C ILE A 95 17.41 10.32 11.58
N GLY A 96 17.77 11.20 12.52
CA GLY A 96 18.76 10.89 13.56
C GLY A 96 20.14 10.48 13.01
N GLY A 97 20.54 10.98 11.83
CA GLY A 97 21.79 10.61 11.16
C GLY A 97 21.74 9.33 10.31
N HIS A 98 20.60 8.65 10.26
CA HIS A 98 20.39 7.48 9.40
C HIS A 98 19.68 7.87 8.10
N HIS A 99 20.20 7.40 6.97
CA HIS A 99 19.60 7.62 5.66
C HIS A 99 18.62 6.49 5.32
N PHE A 100 17.43 6.87 4.89
CA PHE A 100 16.34 6.00 4.47
C PHE A 100 15.98 6.25 3.01
#